data_AF-A0A1Q7Y962-F1
#
_entry.id   AF-A0A1Q7Y962-F1
#
_cell.length_a   1.000
_cell.length_b   1.000
_cell.length_c   1.000
_cell.angle_alpha   90.00
_cell.angle_beta   90.00
_cell.angle_gamma   90.00
#
_symmetry.space_group_name_H-M   'P 1'
#
loop_
_entity.id
_entity.type
_entity.pdbx_description
1 polymer ?
#
loop_
_entity_poly.entity_id
_entity_poly.type
_entity_poly.pdbx_seq_one_letter_code
_entity_poly.pdbx_strand_id
1 'polypeptide(L)'
;MSRIGKKAITIPGGVTVTIGERELEVKGKKGTLRTPIPEGITFRQEGDQLIAERSSDELAASHGLARALANNAIVGVTEGFSRQMDVVGVGYKADVQSKKIVFSLGYSHPIEFPLPEGVEAKAERMGTKSSIQQYQTTLTLTGIDKQKLGQVAAEMHKLRKPDAYKGKGVRYSDVPIKLKPGKTGK
;
A
#
# COMPACT_ATOMS: atom_id res chain seq x y z
N MET A 1 -8.46 -23.02 14.26
CA MET A 1 -7.20 -22.66 14.95
C MET A 1 -6.45 -21.60 14.14
N SER A 2 -6.25 -20.39 14.65
CA SER A 2 -5.54 -19.32 13.92
C SER A 2 -4.03 -19.57 13.94
N ARG A 3 -3.45 -19.99 12.81
CA ARG A 3 -2.00 -20.24 12.67
C ARG A 3 -1.18 -18.94 12.63
N ILE A 4 -1.81 -17.81 12.29
CA ILE A 4 -1.13 -16.51 12.13
C ILE A 4 -1.09 -15.76 13.46
N GLY A 5 -2.17 -15.78 14.24
CA GLY A 5 -2.23 -15.07 15.53
C GLY A 5 -1.26 -15.61 16.57
N LYS A 6 -1.00 -16.94 16.58
CA LYS A 6 -0.05 -17.58 17.52
C LYS A 6 1.42 -17.31 17.21
N LYS A 7 1.76 -16.76 16.04
CA LYS A 7 3.14 -16.47 15.69
C LYS A 7 3.60 -15.20 16.38
N ALA A 8 4.63 -15.32 17.20
CA ALA A 8 5.36 -14.18 17.76
C ALA A 8 5.80 -13.22 16.65
N ILE A 9 5.83 -11.93 16.97
CA ILE A 9 6.34 -10.88 16.10
C ILE A 9 7.70 -10.46 16.66
N THR A 10 8.75 -10.61 15.87
CA THR A 10 10.08 -10.14 16.26
C THR A 10 10.15 -8.62 16.14
N ILE A 11 10.56 -7.95 17.20
CA ILE A 11 10.79 -6.50 17.24
C ILE A 11 12.25 -6.28 16.87
N PRO A 12 12.57 -5.72 15.69
CA PRO A 12 13.94 -5.41 15.33
C PRO A 12 14.47 -4.26 16.20
N GLY A 13 15.79 -4.25 16.41
CA GLY A 13 16.45 -3.22 17.23
C GLY A 13 16.14 -1.79 16.76
N GLY A 14 15.87 -0.90 17.71
CA GLY A 14 15.52 0.50 17.45
C GLY A 14 14.03 0.76 17.20
N VAL A 15 13.17 -0.23 17.43
CA VAL A 15 11.71 -0.06 17.48
C VAL A 15 11.23 -0.11 18.92
N THR A 16 10.44 0.88 19.33
CA THR A 16 9.78 0.90 20.64
C THR A 16 8.29 0.66 20.45
N VAL A 17 7.76 -0.33 21.14
CA VAL A 17 6.33 -0.66 21.13
C VAL A 17 5.75 -0.28 22.50
N THR A 18 4.72 0.55 22.50
CA THR A 18 3.96 0.92 23.69
C THR A 18 2.58 0.28 23.58
N ILE A 19 2.27 -0.61 24.52
CA ILE A 19 1.02 -1.36 24.56
C ILE A 19 0.03 -0.59 25.44
N GLY A 20 -1.00 0.01 24.82
CA GLY A 20 -2.14 0.58 25.53
C GLY A 20 -3.31 -0.41 25.62
N GLU A 21 -4.42 0.01 26.22
CA GLU A 21 -5.61 -0.84 26.39
C GLU A 21 -6.37 -1.07 25.08
N ARG A 22 -6.46 -0.04 24.22
CA ARG A 22 -7.19 -0.08 22.95
C ARG A 22 -6.34 0.22 21.72
N GLU A 23 -5.11 0.68 21.93
CA GLU A 23 -4.21 1.07 20.84
C GLU A 23 -2.78 0.63 21.15
N LEU A 24 -2.08 0.24 20.09
CA LEU A 24 -0.66 -0.08 20.07
C LEU A 24 0.07 1.08 19.38
N GLU A 25 0.95 1.76 20.10
CA GLU A 25 1.83 2.79 19.52
C GLU A 25 3.20 2.19 19.21
N VAL A 26 3.64 2.30 17.96
CA VAL A 26 4.91 1.75 17.47
C VAL A 26 5.76 2.90 16.95
N LYS A 27 6.96 3.05 17.50
CA LYS A 27 7.93 4.08 17.10
C LYS A 27 9.16 3.42 16.49
N GLY A 28 9.63 3.95 15.37
CA GLY A 28 10.85 3.49 14.74
C GLY A 28 11.52 4.58 13.92
N LYS A 29 12.53 4.19 13.13
CA LYS A 29 13.35 5.12 12.34
C LYS A 29 12.55 6.00 11.38
N LYS A 30 11.47 5.48 10.79
CA LYS A 30 10.67 6.20 9.78
C LYS A 30 9.52 7.03 10.36
N GLY A 31 9.26 6.93 11.67
CA GLY A 31 8.18 7.67 12.34
C GLY A 31 7.42 6.82 13.36
N THR A 32 6.18 7.26 13.63
CA THR A 32 5.31 6.66 14.65
C THR A 32 3.98 6.24 14.03
N LEU A 33 3.50 5.03 14.36
CA LEU A 33 2.20 4.53 13.93
C LEU A 33 1.37 4.10 15.14
N ARG A 34 0.07 4.36 15.07
CA ARG A 34 -0.92 3.89 16.04
C ARG A 34 -1.82 2.88 15.37
N THR A 35 -2.00 1.75 16.03
CA THR A 35 -2.80 0.64 15.53
C THR A 35 -3.87 0.30 16.55
N PRO A 36 -5.16 0.22 16.18
CA PRO A 36 -6.20 -0.19 17.11
C PRO A 36 -6.05 -1.68 17.48
N ILE A 37 -6.32 -2.00 18.74
CA ILE A 37 -6.36 -3.35 19.29
C ILE A 37 -7.84 -3.75 19.39
N PRO A 38 -8.30 -4.81 18.70
CA PRO A 38 -9.66 -5.32 18.84
C PRO A 38 -9.93 -5.83 20.26
N GLU A 39 -11.18 -5.70 20.71
CA GLU A 39 -11.59 -6.13 22.06
C GLU A 39 -11.35 -7.63 22.29
N GLY A 40 -10.93 -7.98 23.51
CA GLY A 40 -10.62 -9.36 23.91
C GLY A 40 -9.26 -9.89 23.44
N ILE A 41 -8.39 -9.01 22.92
CA ILE A 41 -7.00 -9.33 22.55
C ILE A 41 -6.06 -8.46 23.37
N THR A 42 -5.05 -9.09 23.95
CA THR A 42 -3.97 -8.41 24.67
C THR A 42 -2.65 -8.70 23.97
N PHE A 43 -1.69 -7.78 24.13
CA PHE A 43 -0.33 -7.99 23.68
C PHE A 43 0.59 -8.11 24.88
N ARG A 44 1.48 -9.10 24.84
CA ARG A 44 2.54 -9.31 25.82
C ARG A 44 3.88 -9.19 25.13
N GLN A 45 4.78 -8.40 25.72
CA GLN A 45 6.15 -8.29 25.25
C GLN A 45 7.05 -9.20 26.08
N GLU A 46 7.74 -10.12 25.42
CA GLU A 46 8.74 -11.02 26.01
C GLU A 46 10.09 -10.75 25.34
N GLY A 47 10.89 -9.87 25.95
CA GLY A 47 12.14 -9.39 25.38
C GLY A 47 11.92 -8.73 24.01
N ASP A 48 12.49 -9.34 22.96
CA ASP A 48 12.41 -8.88 21.57
C ASP A 48 11.22 -9.48 20.80
N GLN A 49 10.31 -10.17 21.49
CA GLN A 49 9.12 -10.76 20.87
C GLN A 49 7.84 -10.13 21.40
N LEU A 50 6.94 -9.80 20.48
CA LEU A 50 5.57 -9.38 20.78
C LEU A 50 4.63 -10.56 20.51
N ILE A 51 3.94 -11.01 21.54
CA ILE A 51 3.00 -12.12 21.50
C ILE A 51 1.59 -11.55 21.66
N ALA A 52 0.69 -11.96 20.76
CA ALA A 52 -0.72 -11.64 20.88
C ALA A 52 -1.42 -12.77 21.65
N GLU A 53 -2.17 -12.43 22.69
CA GLU A 53 -2.98 -13.35 23.48
C GLU A 53 -4.47 -13.04 23.26
N ARG A 54 -5.30 -14.08 23.32
CA ARG A 54 -6.76 -13.99 23.12
C ARG A 54 -7.47 -14.49 24.36
N SER A 55 -8.59 -13.86 24.73
CA SER A 55 -9.39 -14.28 25.88
C SER A 55 -10.27 -15.50 25.61
N SER A 56 -10.72 -15.70 24.36
CA SER A 56 -11.58 -16.80 23.95
C SER A 56 -11.18 -17.38 22.59
N ASP A 57 -11.50 -18.66 22.37
CA ASP A 57 -11.24 -19.35 21.11
C ASP A 57 -12.09 -18.84 19.95
N GLU A 58 -13.25 -18.26 20.24
CA GLU A 58 -14.15 -17.59 19.27
C GLU A 58 -13.50 -16.38 18.61
N LEU A 59 -12.56 -15.73 19.30
CA LEU A 59 -11.83 -14.54 18.82
C LEU A 59 -10.63 -14.89 17.92
N ALA A 60 -10.58 -16.11 17.37
CA ALA A 60 -9.49 -16.57 16.51
C ALA A 60 -9.23 -15.65 15.29
N ALA A 61 -10.29 -15.09 14.69
CA ALA A 61 -10.20 -14.20 13.55
C ALA A 61 -9.58 -12.85 13.94
N SER A 62 -10.13 -12.23 14.99
CA SER A 62 -9.63 -10.97 15.54
C SER A 62 -8.18 -11.09 16.01
N HIS A 63 -7.81 -12.23 16.60
CA HIS A 63 -6.44 -12.52 17.03
C HIS A 63 -5.44 -12.46 15.87
N GLY A 64 -5.80 -13.05 14.72
CA GLY A 64 -4.99 -12.97 13.50
C GLY A 64 -4.90 -11.55 12.95
N LEU A 65 -6.01 -10.80 12.97
CA LEU A 65 -6.06 -9.41 12.53
C LEU A 65 -5.17 -8.51 13.38
N ALA A 66 -5.32 -8.55 14.70
CA ALA A 66 -4.54 -7.72 15.63
C ALA A 66 -3.04 -7.96 15.45
N ARG A 67 -2.62 -9.23 15.41
CA ARG A 67 -1.24 -9.63 15.13
C ARG A 67 -0.76 -9.07 13.78
N ALA A 68 -1.58 -9.17 12.73
CA ALA A 68 -1.22 -8.67 11.41
C ALA A 68 -1.06 -7.14 11.39
N LEU A 69 -1.96 -6.41 12.04
CA LEU A 69 -1.88 -4.96 12.14
C LEU A 69 -0.64 -4.50 12.92
N ALA A 70 -0.37 -5.11 14.08
CA ALA A 70 0.84 -4.84 14.87
C ALA A 70 2.12 -5.12 14.07
N ASN A 71 2.18 -6.26 13.37
CA ASN A 71 3.31 -6.59 12.52
C ASN A 71 3.49 -5.61 11.35
N ASN A 72 2.39 -5.17 10.73
CA ASN A 72 2.44 -4.16 9.66
C ASN A 72 2.95 -2.82 10.18
N ALA A 73 2.59 -2.42 11.40
CA ALA A 73 3.09 -1.20 12.02
C ALA A 73 4.60 -1.28 12.26
N ILE A 74 5.10 -2.40 12.80
CA ILE A 74 6.54 -2.63 13.01
C ILE A 74 7.30 -2.58 11.69
N VAL A 75 6.88 -3.33 10.67
CA VAL A 75 7.50 -3.32 9.34
C VAL A 75 7.42 -1.93 8.69
N GLY A 76 6.30 -1.22 8.89
CA GLY A 76 6.10 0.12 8.35
C GLY A 76 7.07 1.16 8.89
N VAL A 77 7.36 1.14 10.21
CA VAL A 77 8.30 2.09 10.82
C VAL A 77 9.78 1.73 10.60
N THR A 78 10.08 0.50 10.19
CA THR A 78 11.45 0.01 9.91
C THR A 78 11.78 0.08 8.43
N GLU A 79 11.10 -0.73 7.61
CA GLU A 79 11.33 -0.90 6.18
C GLU A 79 10.46 0.03 5.36
N GLY A 80 9.27 0.36 5.84
CA GLY A 80 8.25 1.08 5.08
C GLY A 80 7.66 0.21 3.95
N PHE A 81 6.59 0.72 3.33
CA PHE A 81 5.91 0.05 2.23
C PHE A 81 6.11 0.82 0.93
N SER A 82 6.20 0.07 -0.16
CA SER A 82 6.20 0.63 -1.50
C SER A 82 5.12 -0.05 -2.36
N ARG A 83 4.49 0.73 -3.24
CA ARG A 83 3.54 0.23 -4.23
C ARG A 83 3.83 0.87 -5.56
N GLN A 84 4.04 0.06 -6.59
CA GLN A 84 4.28 0.53 -7.94
C GLN A 84 2.98 0.53 -8.76
N MET A 85 2.77 1.61 -9.49
CA MET A 85 1.65 1.78 -10.41
C MET A 85 2.19 2.23 -11.77
N ASP A 86 1.64 1.64 -12.84
CA ASP A 86 1.96 2.05 -14.19
C ASP A 86 0.84 2.94 -14.74
N VAL A 87 1.23 4.08 -15.30
CA VAL A 87 0.36 4.90 -16.15
C VAL A 87 0.70 4.58 -17.60
N VAL A 88 -0.22 3.88 -18.28
CA VAL A 88 -0.03 3.40 -19.65
C VAL A 88 -1.00 4.09 -20.58
N GLY A 89 -0.49 4.81 -21.58
CA GLY A 89 -1.31 5.39 -22.62
C GLY A 89 -0.57 6.42 -23.46
N VAL A 90 -0.99 6.57 -24.71
CA VAL A 90 -0.47 7.63 -25.60
C VAL A 90 -0.94 8.98 -25.06
N GLY A 91 0.01 9.85 -24.73
CA GLY A 91 -0.26 11.17 -24.14
C GLY A 91 -0.57 11.15 -22.64
N TYR A 92 -0.56 9.97 -21.99
CA TYR A 92 -0.80 9.90 -20.55
C TYR A 92 0.47 10.27 -19.79
N LYS A 93 0.33 11.14 -18.78
CA LYS A 93 1.44 11.62 -17.94
C LYS A 93 1.00 11.74 -16.50
N ALA A 94 1.96 11.59 -15.60
CA ALA A 94 1.79 11.85 -14.18
C ALA A 94 3.01 12.61 -13.68
N ASP A 95 2.80 13.88 -13.32
CA ASP A 95 3.83 14.77 -12.82
C ASP A 95 3.67 14.90 -11.30
N VAL A 96 4.69 14.49 -10.55
CA VAL A 96 4.68 14.59 -9.09
C VAL A 96 5.15 15.99 -8.71
N GLN A 97 4.25 16.76 -8.10
CA GLN A 97 4.56 17.98 -7.38
C GLN A 97 4.60 17.62 -5.88
N SER A 98 5.44 18.28 -5.08
CA SER A 98 5.80 17.82 -3.73
C SER A 98 4.62 17.36 -2.83
N LYS A 99 3.42 17.93 -2.99
CA LYS A 99 2.20 17.56 -2.24
C LYS A 99 1.04 17.04 -3.10
N LYS A 100 1.17 17.01 -4.43
CA LYS A 100 0.09 16.60 -5.34
C LYS A 100 0.64 15.94 -6.61
N ILE A 101 -0.08 14.98 -7.16
CA ILE A 101 0.22 14.39 -8.47
C ILE A 101 -0.73 15.00 -9.48
N VAL A 102 -0.18 15.56 -10.55
CA VAL A 102 -0.96 16.07 -11.68
C VAL A 102 -1.02 15.00 -12.76
N PHE A 103 -2.21 14.49 -13.00
CA PHE A 103 -2.48 13.44 -13.97
C PHE A 103 -3.05 14.03 -15.27
N SER A 104 -2.40 13.73 -16.38
CA SER A 104 -2.95 13.93 -17.72
C SER A 104 -3.38 12.56 -18.26
N LEU A 105 -4.67 12.22 -18.18
CA LEU A 105 -5.18 10.89 -18.53
C LEU A 105 -6.08 10.89 -19.79
N GLY A 106 -5.92 11.91 -20.64
CA GLY A 106 -6.72 12.07 -21.85
C GLY A 106 -8.14 12.60 -21.61
N TYR A 107 -8.41 13.19 -20.45
CA TYR A 107 -9.60 14.01 -20.21
C TYR A 107 -9.37 15.44 -20.70
N SER A 108 -10.45 16.24 -20.81
CA SER A 108 -10.38 17.63 -21.26
C SER A 108 -9.61 18.56 -20.32
N HIS A 109 -9.39 18.14 -19.06
CA HIS A 109 -8.63 18.88 -18.05
C HIS A 109 -7.67 17.93 -17.31
N PRO A 110 -6.54 18.44 -16.78
CA PRO A 110 -5.68 17.68 -15.89
C PRO A 110 -6.38 17.39 -14.57
N ILE A 111 -6.12 16.22 -13.98
CA ILE A 111 -6.65 15.82 -12.68
C ILE A 111 -5.56 16.04 -11.63
N GLU A 112 -5.82 16.91 -10.67
CA GLU A 112 -4.94 17.10 -9.52
C GLU A 112 -5.34 16.12 -8.40
N PHE A 113 -4.39 15.29 -7.99
CA PHE A 113 -4.56 14.33 -6.91
C PHE A 113 -3.72 14.75 -5.70
N PRO A 114 -4.31 15.27 -4.62
CA PRO A 114 -3.57 15.63 -3.41
C PRO A 114 -3.04 14.37 -2.71
N LEU A 115 -1.75 14.37 -2.35
CA LEU A 115 -1.16 13.27 -1.59
C LEU A 115 -1.43 13.48 -0.08
N PRO A 116 -1.98 12.48 0.63
CA PRO A 116 -2.14 12.58 2.07
C PRO A 116 -0.79 12.55 2.78
N GLU A 117 -0.75 13.11 4.00
CA GLU A 117 0.48 13.14 4.80
C GLU A 117 1.02 11.73 5.09
N GLY A 118 2.34 11.59 4.97
CA GLY A 118 3.04 10.31 5.17
C GLY A 118 3.08 9.39 3.96
N VAL A 119 2.57 9.82 2.80
CA VAL A 119 2.73 9.13 1.50
C VAL A 119 3.54 10.00 0.55
N GLU A 120 4.67 9.48 0.11
CA GLU A 120 5.52 10.08 -0.92
C GLU A 120 5.29 9.38 -2.26
N ALA A 121 5.41 10.12 -3.35
CA ALA A 121 5.36 9.57 -4.70
C ALA A 121 6.62 9.93 -5.47
N LYS A 122 7.09 9.01 -6.30
CA LYS A 122 8.16 9.25 -7.28
C LYS A 122 7.68 8.82 -8.65
N ALA A 123 7.79 9.72 -9.63
CA ALA A 123 7.51 9.40 -11.03
C ALA A 123 8.82 9.11 -11.75
N GLU A 124 8.93 7.91 -12.31
CA GLU A 124 9.99 7.52 -13.21
C GLU A 124 9.41 7.33 -14.61
N ARG A 125 9.86 8.18 -15.53
CA ARG A 125 9.50 8.06 -16.93
C ARG A 125 10.43 7.05 -17.58
N MET A 126 10.00 5.80 -17.66
CA MET A 126 10.74 4.80 -18.42
C MET A 126 10.48 5.00 -19.92
N GLY A 127 11.54 5.24 -20.67
CA GLY A 127 11.52 5.06 -22.12
C GLY A 127 11.37 3.58 -22.43
N THR A 128 10.19 3.18 -22.88
CA THR A 128 9.90 1.96 -23.65
C THR A 128 10.59 0.66 -23.19
N LYS A 129 9.95 -0.14 -22.34
CA LYS A 129 10.31 -1.57 -22.19
C LYS A 129 9.58 -2.41 -23.26
N SER A 130 10.33 -3.34 -23.86
CA SER A 130 10.06 -4.10 -25.10
C SER A 130 8.75 -4.91 -25.22
N SER A 131 7.83 -4.87 -24.25
CA SER A 131 6.56 -5.61 -24.29
C SER A 131 5.31 -4.72 -24.39
N ILE A 132 5.46 -3.39 -24.30
CA ILE A 132 4.35 -2.43 -24.43
C ILE A 132 4.79 -1.29 -25.36
N GLN A 133 4.17 -1.19 -26.53
CA GLN A 133 4.48 -0.20 -27.58
C GLN A 133 4.11 1.26 -27.22
N GLN A 134 3.97 1.62 -25.94
CA GLN A 134 3.44 2.93 -25.52
C GLN A 134 4.20 3.53 -24.35
N TYR A 135 4.18 4.87 -24.29
CA TYR A 135 4.69 5.67 -23.19
C TYR A 135 4.15 5.15 -21.85
N GLN A 136 5.07 4.73 -20.98
CA GLN A 136 4.80 4.24 -19.63
C GLN A 136 5.46 5.20 -18.63
N THR A 137 4.66 5.74 -17.71
CA THR A 137 5.18 6.43 -16.52
C THR A 137 4.96 5.51 -15.34
N THR A 138 6.03 5.11 -14.66
CA THR A 138 5.94 4.29 -13.45
C THR A 138 5.92 5.22 -12.25
N LEU A 139 4.88 5.11 -11.43
CA LEU A 139 4.72 5.81 -10.16
C LEU A 139 5.04 4.85 -9.03
N THR A 140 6.07 5.16 -8.26
CA THR A 140 6.39 4.45 -7.02
C THR A 140 5.86 5.26 -5.85
N LEU A 141 4.84 4.73 -5.18
CA LEU A 141 4.31 5.26 -3.93
C LEU A 141 5.05 4.63 -2.77
N THR A 142 5.48 5.43 -1.80
CA THR A 142 6.13 4.97 -0.58
C THR A 142 5.45 5.56 0.65
N GLY A 143 5.30 4.79 1.71
CA GLY A 143 4.71 5.26 2.95
C GLY A 143 4.94 4.31 4.12
N ILE A 144 4.73 4.80 5.34
CA ILE A 144 4.85 3.99 6.56
C ILE A 144 3.58 3.17 6.82
N ASP A 145 2.42 3.69 6.44
CA ASP A 145 1.11 3.08 6.69
C ASP A 145 0.64 2.32 5.45
N LYS A 146 0.56 0.99 5.58
CA LYS A 146 0.12 0.09 4.52
C LYS A 146 -1.32 0.34 4.08
N GLN A 147 -2.21 0.70 5.01
CA GLN A 147 -3.62 0.95 4.72
C GLN A 147 -3.78 2.24 3.92
N LYS A 148 -3.16 3.34 4.37
CA LYS A 148 -3.19 4.61 3.63
C LYS A 148 -2.55 4.48 2.26
N LEU A 149 -1.40 3.82 2.16
CA LEU A 149 -0.71 3.59 0.88
C LEU A 149 -1.62 2.82 -0.11
N GLY A 150 -2.28 1.76 0.38
CA GLY A 150 -3.21 0.96 -0.43
C GLY A 150 -4.44 1.76 -0.88
N GLN A 151 -4.99 2.60 0.01
CA GLN A 151 -6.12 3.46 -0.30
C GLN A 151 -5.78 4.49 -1.37
N VAL A 152 -4.65 5.18 -1.24
CA VAL A 152 -4.15 6.14 -2.24
C VAL A 152 -3.96 5.47 -3.59
N ALA A 153 -3.32 4.30 -3.62
CA ALA A 153 -3.14 3.55 -4.86
C ALA A 153 -4.48 3.13 -5.49
N ALA A 154 -5.47 2.75 -4.67
CA ALA A 154 -6.81 2.42 -5.15
C ALA A 154 -7.57 3.63 -5.70
N GLU A 155 -7.42 4.80 -5.09
CA GLU A 155 -8.01 6.06 -5.58
C GLU A 155 -7.39 6.48 -6.91
N MET A 156 -6.05 6.41 -7.03
CA MET A 156 -5.35 6.63 -8.30
C MET A 156 -5.81 5.68 -9.40
N HIS A 157 -5.98 4.39 -9.09
CA HIS A 157 -6.50 3.39 -10.03
C HIS A 157 -7.93 3.72 -10.50
N LYS A 158 -8.77 4.31 -9.65
CA LYS A 158 -10.14 4.71 -10.00
C LYS A 158 -10.20 5.87 -11.00
N LEU A 159 -9.19 6.75 -11.04
CA LEU A 159 -9.15 7.91 -11.95
C LEU A 159 -9.27 7.52 -13.43
N ARG A 160 -8.57 6.45 -13.82
CA ARG A 160 -8.67 5.87 -15.16
C ARG A 160 -8.35 4.39 -15.10
N LYS A 161 -9.40 3.58 -14.91
CA LYS A 161 -9.26 2.12 -14.93
C LYS A 161 -8.67 1.63 -16.27
N PRO A 162 -7.86 0.56 -16.25
CA PRO A 162 -7.31 0.00 -17.48
C PRO A 162 -8.42 -0.51 -18.39
N ASP A 163 -8.34 -0.14 -19.67
CA ASP A 163 -9.25 -0.64 -20.71
C ASP A 163 -9.06 -2.15 -20.97
N ALA A 164 -10.16 -2.84 -21.28
CA ALA A 164 -10.20 -4.27 -21.55
C ALA A 164 -9.52 -4.68 -22.86
N TYR A 165 -9.33 -3.76 -23.82
CA TYR A 165 -8.72 -4.09 -25.12
C TYR A 165 -7.24 -3.74 -25.18
N LYS A 166 -6.88 -2.49 -24.84
CA LYS A 166 -5.50 -2.00 -24.95
C LYS A 166 -4.76 -1.91 -23.61
N GLY A 167 -5.43 -2.18 -22.48
CA GLY A 167 -4.81 -2.08 -21.15
C GLY A 167 -4.38 -0.65 -20.77
N LYS A 168 -4.87 0.38 -21.47
CA LYS A 168 -4.54 1.78 -21.24
C LYS A 168 -5.24 2.29 -19.98
N GLY A 169 -4.51 2.93 -19.09
CA GLY A 169 -5.02 3.46 -17.83
C GLY A 169 -3.95 3.49 -16.75
N VAL A 170 -4.40 3.73 -15.52
CA VAL A 170 -3.60 3.62 -14.30
C VAL A 170 -3.80 2.20 -13.76
N ARG A 171 -2.75 1.40 -13.73
CA ARG A 171 -2.79 -0.01 -13.30
C ARG A 171 -1.75 -0.30 -12.23
N TYR A 172 -1.94 -1.37 -11.49
CA TYR A 172 -0.90 -1.90 -10.60
C TYR A 172 0.17 -2.62 -11.41
N SER A 173 1.45 -2.37 -11.11
CA SER A 173 2.56 -2.94 -11.89
C SER A 173 2.72 -4.46 -11.70
N ASP A 174 2.22 -5.00 -10.58
CA ASP A 174 2.28 -6.43 -10.23
C ASP A 174 1.07 -7.24 -10.72
N VAL A 175 0.00 -6.60 -11.20
CA VAL A 175 -1.25 -7.29 -11.57
C VAL A 175 -1.31 -7.52 -13.09
N PRO A 176 -1.36 -8.78 -13.56
CA PRO A 176 -1.55 -9.06 -14.98
C PRO A 176 -2.97 -8.71 -15.43
N ILE A 177 -3.08 -8.04 -16.58
CA ILE A 177 -4.37 -7.65 -17.17
C ILE A 177 -4.74 -8.64 -18.27
N LYS A 178 -5.96 -9.19 -18.18
CA LYS A 178 -6.54 -10.01 -19.26
C LYS A 178 -7.12 -9.09 -20.33
N LEU A 179 -6.49 -9.07 -21.50
CA LEU A 179 -6.96 -8.30 -22.65
C LEU A 179 -7.95 -9.12 -23.49
N LYS A 180 -9.00 -8.45 -23.97
CA LYS A 180 -9.94 -9.00 -24.94
C LYS A 180 -9.48 -8.67 -26.36
N PRO A 181 -9.68 -9.57 -27.32
CA PRO A 181 -9.40 -9.27 -28.72
C PRO A 181 -10.29 -8.12 -29.19
N GLY A 182 -9.67 -7.10 -29.80
CA GLY A 182 -10.38 -6.06 -30.53
C GLY A 182 -10.83 -6.56 -31.90
N LYS A 183 -11.69 -5.79 -32.57
CA LYS A 183 -11.90 -5.99 -34.01
C LYS A 183 -10.60 -5.62 -34.72
N THR A 184 -9.94 -6.59 -35.34
CA THR A 184 -8.84 -6.36 -36.27
C THR A 184 -9.42 -5.71 -37.53
N GLY A 185 -9.57 -4.38 -37.50
CA GLY A 185 -9.57 -3.61 -38.74
C GLY A 185 -8.15 -3.69 -39.29
N LYS A 186 -8.03 -4.10 -40.55
CA LYS A 186 -6.80 -4.08 -41.35
C LYS A 186 -5.92 -2.87 -41.08
#